data_AF-A0A1G9TQJ8-F1
#
_entry.id   AF-A0A1G9TQJ8-F1
#
_cell.length_a   1.000
_cell.length_b   1.000
_cell.length_c   1.000
_cell.angle_alpha   90.00
_cell.angle_beta   90.00
_cell.angle_gamma   90.00
#
_symmetry.space_group_name_H-M   'P 1'
#
loop_
_entity.id
_entity.type
_entity.pdbx_description
1 polymer ?
#
loop_
_entity_poly.entity_id
_entity_poly.type
_entity_poly.pdbx_seq_one_letter_code
_entity_poly.pdbx_strand_id
1 'polypeptide(L)'
;MTRNVTPPSQLLHHLKKQVGRQLRSFARYDDDGIETSYVRSDITPQQASRRMRVSKHIYESEKRVFDSDTLDAGFGNIHASVHYFDGGILIHLLTENEYDVIFSVERSVGSGLSNFLRECSDQLD
;
A
#
# COMPACT_ATOMS: atom_id res chain seq x y z
N MET A 1 -13.44 -21.14 0.09
CA MET A 1 -12.40 -21.16 -0.98
C MET A 1 -11.14 -20.58 -0.39
N THR A 2 -10.16 -21.42 -0.07
CA THR A 2 -8.83 -21.00 0.38
C THR A 2 -8.15 -20.28 -0.77
N ARG A 3 -7.95 -18.95 -0.67
CA ARG A 3 -7.11 -18.22 -1.63
C ARG A 3 -5.70 -18.81 -1.51
N ASN A 4 -5.14 -19.32 -2.62
CA ASN A 4 -3.74 -19.72 -2.65
C ASN A 4 -2.87 -18.53 -2.27
N VAL A 5 -2.09 -18.69 -1.20
CA VAL A 5 -1.18 -17.66 -0.70
C VAL A 5 -0.14 -17.39 -1.77
N THR A 6 -0.16 -16.20 -2.36
CA THR A 6 0.86 -15.78 -3.33
C THR A 6 2.07 -15.27 -2.56
N PRO A 7 3.25 -15.90 -2.68
CA PRO A 7 4.47 -15.42 -2.02
C PRO A 7 4.79 -13.96 -2.40
N PRO A 8 5.44 -13.18 -1.51
CA PRO A 8 5.77 -11.77 -1.79
C PRO A 8 6.58 -11.60 -3.07
N SER A 9 7.46 -12.56 -3.37
CA SER A 9 8.28 -12.58 -4.59
C SER A 9 7.44 -12.73 -5.86
N GLN A 10 6.37 -13.54 -5.83
CA GLN A 10 5.45 -13.70 -6.97
C GLN A 10 4.62 -12.43 -7.18
N LEU A 11 4.13 -11.81 -6.11
CA LEU A 11 3.44 -10.53 -6.21
C LEU A 11 4.36 -9.42 -6.75
N LEU A 12 5.60 -9.34 -6.25
CA LEU A 12 6.60 -8.40 -6.78
C LEU A 12 6.85 -8.63 -8.27
N HIS A 13 6.97 -9.88 -8.71
CA HIS A 13 7.11 -10.21 -10.12
C HIS A 13 5.88 -9.75 -10.93
N HIS A 14 4.68 -10.02 -10.43
CA HIS A 14 3.43 -9.56 -11.04
C HIS A 14 3.38 -8.02 -11.16
N LEU A 15 3.69 -7.30 -10.10
CA LEU A 15 3.73 -5.83 -10.10
C LEU A 15 4.76 -5.28 -11.09
N LYS A 16 5.96 -5.85 -11.14
CA LYS A 16 6.98 -5.47 -12.13
C LYS A 16 6.49 -5.70 -13.56
N LYS A 17 5.70 -6.74 -13.82
CA LYS A 17 5.11 -6.99 -15.14
C LYS A 17 3.99 -6.00 -15.48
N GLN A 18 3.14 -5.65 -14.51
CA GLN A 18 1.98 -4.79 -14.75
C GLN A 18 2.33 -3.31 -14.86
N VAL A 19 3.16 -2.80 -13.93
CA VAL A 19 3.43 -1.35 -13.82
C VAL A 19 4.89 -0.98 -14.13
N GLY A 20 5.77 -1.97 -14.29
CA GLY A 20 7.15 -1.75 -14.74
C GLY A 20 7.90 -0.70 -13.90
N ARG A 21 8.39 0.35 -14.58
CA ARG A 21 9.14 1.45 -13.96
C ARG A 21 8.28 2.35 -13.06
N GLN A 22 6.96 2.22 -13.10
CA GLN A 22 6.06 2.96 -12.22
C GLN A 22 6.00 2.34 -10.81
N LEU A 23 6.48 1.11 -10.62
CA LEU A 23 6.71 0.58 -9.27
C LEU A 23 7.89 1.32 -8.65
N ARG A 24 7.68 1.88 -7.45
CA ARG A 24 8.67 2.72 -6.76
C ARG A 24 9.38 1.96 -5.64
N SER A 25 8.67 1.13 -4.90
CA SER A 25 9.24 0.28 -3.85
C SER A 25 8.27 -0.80 -3.43
N PHE A 26 8.79 -1.90 -2.88
CA PHE A 26 8.02 -3.03 -2.36
C PHE A 26 8.70 -3.58 -1.11
N ALA A 27 7.93 -3.82 -0.07
CA ALA A 27 8.37 -4.48 1.14
C ALA A 27 7.28 -5.43 1.66
N ARG A 28 7.71 -6.48 2.34
CA ARG A 28 6.83 -7.25 3.23
C ARG A 28 7.08 -6.81 4.66
N TYR A 29 6.09 -6.97 5.51
CA TYR A 29 6.29 -6.80 6.94
C TYR A 29 5.46 -7.76 7.75
N ASP A 30 5.98 -8.07 8.92
CA ASP A 30 5.41 -8.94 9.93
C ASP A 30 5.77 -8.34 11.31
N ASP A 31 5.63 -9.15 12.36
CA ASP A 31 6.00 -8.78 13.73
C ASP A 31 7.53 -8.59 13.88
N ASP A 32 8.33 -9.26 13.06
CA ASP A 32 9.81 -9.19 13.10
C ASP A 32 10.35 -7.91 12.44
N GLY A 33 9.56 -7.29 11.57
CA GLY A 33 9.88 -5.96 11.04
C GLY A 33 9.50 -5.79 9.57
N ILE A 34 10.24 -4.93 8.88
CA ILE A 34 10.00 -4.60 7.46
C ILE A 34 11.19 -5.08 6.63
N GLU A 35 10.93 -5.96 5.67
CA GLU A 35 11.91 -6.41 4.69
C GLU A 35 11.62 -5.79 3.32
N THR A 36 12.51 -4.91 2.86
CA THR A 36 12.38 -4.24 1.55
C THR A 36 13.04 -5.06 0.45
N SER A 37 12.24 -5.66 -0.43
CA SER A 37 12.74 -6.49 -1.53
C SER A 37 12.93 -5.73 -2.84
N TYR A 38 12.41 -4.50 -2.95
CA TYR A 38 12.62 -3.65 -4.13
C TYR A 38 12.55 -2.16 -3.80
N VAL A 39 13.48 -1.40 -4.37
CA VAL A 39 13.48 0.06 -4.42
C VAL A 39 13.90 0.47 -5.82
N ARG A 40 13.17 1.41 -6.43
CA ARG A 40 13.53 1.97 -7.74
C ARG A 40 14.82 2.79 -7.62
N SER A 41 15.64 2.80 -8.66
CA SER A 41 17.01 3.34 -8.63
C SER A 41 17.13 4.83 -8.30
N ASP A 42 16.09 5.61 -8.54
CA ASP A 42 16.00 7.06 -8.24
C ASP A 42 15.58 7.35 -6.78
N ILE A 43 15.27 6.31 -6.00
CA ILE A 43 14.86 6.43 -4.60
C ILE A 43 15.95 5.83 -3.73
N THR A 44 16.38 6.58 -2.72
CA THR A 44 17.37 6.04 -1.77
C THR A 44 16.74 4.97 -0.88
N PRO A 45 17.48 3.91 -0.51
CA PRO A 45 16.99 2.89 0.42
C PRO A 45 16.50 3.48 1.75
N GLN A 46 17.14 4.55 2.24
CA GLN A 46 16.74 5.23 3.48
C GLN A 46 15.37 5.92 3.35
N GLN A 47 15.11 6.62 2.23
CA GLN A 47 13.81 7.23 1.96
C GLN A 47 12.71 6.18 1.85
N ALA A 48 12.97 5.09 1.13
CA ALA A 48 12.03 3.98 1.00
C ALA A 48 11.72 3.36 2.37
N SER A 49 12.76 3.00 3.14
CA SER A 49 12.61 2.40 4.48
C SER A 49 11.83 3.31 5.43
N ARG A 50 12.15 4.62 5.47
CA ARG A 50 11.42 5.59 6.30
C ARG A 50 9.94 5.66 5.92
N ARG A 51 9.63 5.75 4.62
CA ARG A 51 8.25 5.75 4.12
C ARG A 51 7.51 4.49 4.55
N MET A 52 8.11 3.31 4.38
CA MET A 52 7.47 2.04 4.75
C MET A 52 7.17 1.97 6.25
N ARG A 53 8.11 2.41 7.10
CA ARG A 53 7.92 2.41 8.57
C ARG A 53 6.82 3.36 9.02
N VAL A 54 6.81 4.59 8.52
CA VAL A 54 5.77 5.57 8.84
C VAL A 54 4.40 5.03 8.43
N SER A 55 4.33 4.39 7.28
CA SER A 55 3.06 3.92 6.75
C SER A 55 2.54 2.67 7.47
N LYS A 56 3.44 1.73 7.85
CA LYS A 56 3.10 0.64 8.77
C LYS A 56 2.45 1.20 10.04
N HIS A 57 3.06 2.24 10.63
CA HIS A 57 2.53 2.85 11.85
C HIS A 57 1.16 3.53 11.67
N ILE A 58 0.96 4.24 10.56
CA ILE A 58 -0.35 4.83 10.23
C ILE A 58 -1.40 3.74 10.11
N TYR A 59 -1.12 2.71 9.32
CA TYR A 59 -2.04 1.61 9.10
C TYR A 59 -2.35 0.83 10.38
N GLU A 60 -1.35 0.49 11.22
CA GLU A 60 -1.60 -0.16 12.51
C GLU A 60 -2.49 0.68 13.42
N SER A 61 -2.38 2.00 13.33
CA SER A 61 -3.21 2.92 14.09
C SER A 61 -4.63 2.97 13.53
N GLU A 62 -4.79 3.01 12.21
CA GLU A 62 -6.09 2.87 11.54
C GLU A 62 -6.76 1.55 11.92
N LYS A 63 -6.07 0.42 11.74
CA LYS A 63 -6.57 -0.92 12.08
C LYS A 63 -7.07 -0.99 13.52
N ARG A 64 -6.31 -0.47 14.49
CA ARG A 64 -6.75 -0.43 15.89
C ARG A 64 -8.08 0.31 16.07
N VAL A 65 -8.28 1.42 15.35
CA VAL A 65 -9.54 2.18 15.38
C VAL A 65 -10.67 1.39 14.73
N PHE A 66 -10.44 0.75 13.59
CA PHE A 66 -11.45 -0.08 12.91
C PHE A 66 -11.83 -1.34 13.72
N ASP A 67 -10.87 -1.94 14.43
CA ASP A 67 -11.09 -3.10 15.29
C ASP A 67 -11.82 -2.69 16.59
N SER A 68 -11.64 -1.46 17.07
CA SER A 68 -12.25 -0.97 18.33
C SER A 68 -13.61 -0.31 18.14
N ASP A 69 -13.79 0.43 17.05
CA ASP A 69 -15.01 1.11 16.67
C ASP A 69 -15.46 0.52 15.34
N THR A 70 -16.58 -0.21 15.35
CA THR A 70 -17.20 -0.79 14.16
C THR A 70 -17.54 0.33 13.17
N LEU A 71 -16.60 0.65 12.30
CA LEU A 71 -16.82 1.47 11.11
C LEU A 71 -17.83 0.68 10.28
N ASP A 72 -19.09 1.09 10.41
CA ASP A 72 -20.31 0.54 9.83
C ASP A 72 -20.26 -0.98 9.58
N ALA A 73 -21.00 -1.78 10.36
CA ALA A 73 -21.08 -3.23 10.17
C ALA A 73 -21.43 -3.65 8.72
N GLY A 74 -21.95 -2.73 7.89
CA GLY A 74 -22.17 -2.92 6.46
C GLY A 74 -20.93 -2.84 5.54
N PHE A 75 -19.81 -2.24 5.96
CA PHE A 75 -18.60 -2.07 5.13
C PHE A 75 -17.68 -3.29 5.12
N GLY A 76 -17.81 -4.17 6.12
CA GLY A 76 -17.07 -5.43 6.21
C GLY A 76 -15.58 -5.26 6.56
N ASN A 77 -14.78 -6.28 6.25
CA ASN A 77 -13.37 -6.32 6.61
C ASN A 77 -12.51 -5.44 5.69
N ILE A 78 -11.47 -4.82 6.26
CA ILE A 78 -10.44 -4.13 5.47
C ILE A 78 -9.67 -5.17 4.65
N HIS A 79 -9.48 -4.89 3.36
CA HIS A 79 -8.65 -5.70 2.47
C HIS A 79 -7.40 -4.97 1.98
N ALA A 80 -7.46 -3.63 1.96
CA ALA A 80 -6.34 -2.79 1.59
C ALA A 80 -6.51 -1.39 2.19
N SER A 81 -5.39 -0.69 2.38
CA SER A 81 -5.38 0.76 2.59
C SER A 81 -4.61 1.44 1.45
N VAL A 82 -5.09 2.60 1.01
CA VAL A 82 -4.50 3.36 -0.10
C VAL A 82 -4.32 4.81 0.32
N HIS A 83 -3.07 5.27 0.35
CA HIS A 83 -2.73 6.65 0.65
C HIS A 83 -2.24 7.35 -0.62
N TYR A 84 -2.90 8.45 -0.96
CA TYR A 84 -2.57 9.29 -2.11
C TYR A 84 -1.70 10.46 -1.67
N PHE A 85 -0.53 10.58 -2.29
CA PHE A 85 0.40 11.69 -2.09
C PHE A 85 0.71 12.36 -3.42
N ASP A 86 1.16 13.62 -3.40
CA ASP A 86 1.61 14.31 -4.61
C ASP A 86 2.69 13.55 -5.36
N GLY A 87 3.57 12.91 -4.61
CA GLY A 87 4.69 12.15 -5.15
C GLY A 87 4.34 10.73 -5.58
N GLY A 88 3.15 10.17 -5.31
CA GLY A 88 2.85 8.77 -5.61
C GLY A 88 1.70 8.19 -4.80
N ILE A 89 1.41 6.91 -5.03
CA ILE A 89 0.39 6.17 -4.29
C ILE A 89 1.09 5.11 -3.46
N LEU A 90 0.67 4.96 -2.20
CA LEU A 90 1.13 3.91 -1.32
C LEU A 90 -0.04 2.97 -1.03
N ILE A 91 0.21 1.67 -1.16
CA ILE A 91 -0.80 0.62 -1.03
C ILE A 91 -0.32 -0.38 0.01
N HIS A 92 -1.20 -0.66 0.97
CA HIS A 92 -1.08 -1.78 1.91
C HIS A 92 -2.08 -2.84 1.50
N LEU A 93 -1.62 -4.07 1.30
CA LEU A 93 -2.47 -5.23 1.13
C LEU A 93 -2.43 -6.05 2.40
N LEU A 94 -3.60 -6.20 3.01
CA LEU A 94 -3.76 -7.06 4.16
C LEU A 94 -3.84 -8.50 3.68
N THR A 95 -3.11 -9.37 4.35
CA THR A 95 -3.26 -10.80 4.10
C THR A 95 -3.72 -11.49 5.38
N GLU A 96 -4.47 -12.57 5.24
CA GLU A 96 -4.79 -13.46 6.37
C GLU A 96 -3.60 -14.35 6.76
N ASN A 97 -2.40 -14.08 6.23
CA ASN A 97 -1.19 -14.85 6.45
C ASN A 97 -0.26 -14.14 7.44
N GLU A 98 0.89 -14.76 7.71
CA GLU A 98 1.91 -14.27 8.66
C GLU A 98 2.61 -12.96 8.25
N TYR A 99 2.27 -12.37 7.09
CA TYR A 99 2.86 -11.11 6.64
C TYR A 99 1.86 -10.27 5.85
N ASP A 100 2.05 -8.97 5.91
CA ASP A 100 1.40 -7.98 5.05
C ASP A 100 2.39 -7.48 3.99
N VAL A 101 1.85 -6.85 2.95
CA VAL A 101 2.66 -6.28 1.87
C VAL A 101 2.36 -4.80 1.72
N ILE A 102 3.43 -4.03 1.56
CA ILE A 102 3.38 -2.60 1.30
C ILE A 102 4.19 -2.27 0.05
N PHE A 103 3.59 -1.52 -0.86
CA PHE A 103 4.29 -1.05 -2.05
C PHE A 103 3.84 0.33 -2.46
N SER A 104 4.70 1.03 -3.20
CA SER A 104 4.34 2.34 -3.76
C SER A 104 4.52 2.37 -5.26
N VAL A 105 3.67 3.15 -5.92
CA VAL A 105 3.64 3.33 -7.37
C VAL A 105 3.55 4.81 -7.72
N GLU A 106 3.78 5.13 -8.99
CA GLU A 106 3.46 6.45 -9.54
C GLU A 106 1.97 6.72 -9.52
N ARG A 107 1.57 8.00 -9.40
CA ARG A 107 0.15 8.41 -9.43
C ARG A 107 -0.57 7.99 -10.70
N SER A 108 0.15 7.93 -11.82
CA SER A 108 -0.39 7.51 -13.12
C SER A 108 -0.96 6.09 -13.11
N VAL A 109 -0.54 5.22 -12.18
CA VAL A 109 -1.12 3.87 -12.02
C VAL A 109 -2.57 3.95 -11.54
N GLY A 110 -2.88 4.91 -10.68
CA GLY A 110 -4.24 5.15 -10.15
C GLY A 110 -4.91 6.35 -10.81
N SER A 111 -4.74 6.54 -12.13
CA SER A 111 -5.19 7.76 -12.83
C SER A 111 -6.67 8.06 -12.66
N GLY A 112 -7.54 7.05 -12.71
CA GLY A 112 -8.99 7.23 -12.50
C GLY A 112 -9.32 7.80 -11.12
N LEU A 113 -8.79 7.18 -10.06
CA LEU A 113 -8.99 7.66 -8.69
C LEU A 113 -8.28 9.00 -8.45
N SER A 114 -7.10 9.21 -9.03
CA SER A 114 -6.38 10.49 -8.94
C SER A 114 -7.14 11.64 -9.60
N ASN A 115 -7.85 11.38 -10.71
CA ASN A 115 -8.66 12.38 -11.39
C ASN A 115 -9.91 12.71 -10.56
N PHE A 116 -10.61 11.69 -10.08
CA PHE A 116 -11.77 11.86 -9.21
C PHE A 116 -11.45 12.69 -7.97
N LEU A 117 -10.35 12.37 -7.27
CA LEU A 117 -9.95 13.14 -6.07
C LEU A 117 -9.64 14.60 -6.40
N ARG A 118 -8.98 14.87 -7.53
CA ARG A 118 -8.72 16.23 -7.99
C ARG A 118 -10.01 16.98 -8.28
N GLU A 119 -10.94 16.37 -9.02
CA GLU A 119 -12.24 16.98 -9.33
C GLU A 119 -13.02 17.32 -8.05
N CYS A 120 -13.00 16.45 -7.03
CA CYS A 120 -13.61 16.74 -5.73
C CYS A 120 -12.91 17.90 -5.00
N SER A 121 -11.58 17.94 -5.00
CA SER A 121 -10.80 19.04 -4.41
C SER A 121 -11.10 20.36 -5.09
N ASP A 122 -11.20 20.38 -6.42
CA ASP A 122 -11.53 21.58 -7.21
C ASP A 122 -12.93 22.15 -6.88
N GLN A 123 -13.83 21.39 -6.22
CA GLN A 123 -15.13 21.89 -5.75
C GLN A 123 -15.07 22.53 -4.35
N LEU A 124 -14.00 22.31 -3.60
CA LEU A 124 -13.81 22.85 -2.25
C LEU A 124 -13.04 24.17 -2.24
N ASP A 125 -12.36 24.48 -3.34
CA ASP A 125 -11.66 25.75 -3.60
C ASP A 125 -12.57 26.78 -4.29
#